data_AF-A0A2J6HA12-F1
#
_entry.id   AF-A0A2J6HA12-F1
#
_cell.length_a   1.000
_cell.length_b   1.000
_cell.length_c   1.000
_cell.angle_alpha   90.00
_cell.angle_beta   90.00
_cell.angle_gamma   90.00
#
_symmetry.space_group_name_H-M   'P 1'
#
loop_
_entity.id
_entity.type
_entity.pdbx_description
1 polymer ?
#
loop_
_entity_poly.entity_id
_entity_poly.type
_entity_poly.pdbx_seq_one_letter_code
_entity_poly.pdbx_strand_id
1 'polypeptide(L)'
;MRPTRYILTALIILFSVNAFSQANYTRITNYKVFYGWAHLYPQDWMVLRSFENGNRPYYLMVNPQTLQTKVTEAGFYRVKPLSVEQARKLFANTAYVNALQSAEKHSVTIQDAGIERGLPEETGISLTADLCPSHRPLDRRIFVDIIKGFRTVEQPVPVALSVSGLWMLHHMADLNWLKDLQAKRQIYITWVNHSYNHRVSATAPLKTNFLLEPGTNINTEVLETEKLMLANGLLPSVFFRFPGLVSDQQ
;
A
#
# COMPACT_ATOMS: atom_id res chain seq x y z
N MET A 1 20.73 42.28 53.34
CA MET A 1 20.16 40.98 52.90
C MET A 1 19.04 41.29 51.90
N ARG A 2 19.22 40.95 50.62
CA ARG A 2 18.20 41.11 49.56
C ARG A 2 17.73 39.72 49.14
N PRO A 3 16.43 39.46 48.98
CA PRO A 3 15.97 38.15 48.56
C PRO A 3 16.10 38.03 47.04
N THR A 4 16.93 37.08 46.60
CA THR A 4 17.06 36.69 45.19
C THR A 4 15.77 35.98 44.78
N ARG A 5 14.98 36.60 43.91
CA ARG A 5 13.83 35.95 43.28
C ARG A 5 14.34 34.98 42.21
N TYR A 6 14.27 33.68 42.48
CA TYR A 6 14.44 32.66 41.46
C TYR A 6 13.24 32.70 40.51
N ILE A 7 13.45 33.19 39.30
CA ILE A 7 12.49 33.05 38.20
C ILE A 7 12.65 31.62 37.67
N LEU A 8 11.71 30.76 38.03
CA LEU A 8 11.62 29.41 37.51
C LEU A 8 10.95 29.48 36.12
N THR A 9 11.75 29.54 35.06
CA THR A 9 11.24 29.49 33.69
C THR A 9 10.89 28.03 33.36
N ALA A 10 9.61 27.68 33.43
CA ALA A 10 9.12 26.37 32.99
C ALA A 10 9.09 26.33 31.45
N LEU A 11 10.08 25.67 30.85
CA LEU A 11 10.11 25.39 29.41
C LEU A 11 9.19 24.19 29.13
N ILE A 12 7.94 24.46 28.73
CA ILE A 12 7.02 23.41 28.25
C ILE A 12 7.50 23.02 26.85
N ILE A 13 8.30 21.96 26.76
CA ILE A 13 8.58 21.27 25.50
C ILE A 13 7.32 20.45 25.17
N LEU A 14 6.40 21.05 24.43
CA LEU A 14 5.33 20.33 23.74
C LEU A 14 5.99 19.47 22.66
N PHE A 15 6.34 18.23 23.02
CA PHE A 15 6.51 17.19 22.03
C PHE A 15 5.14 16.93 21.42
N SER A 16 4.86 17.58 20.29
CA SER A 16 3.80 17.16 19.38
C SER A 16 4.18 15.76 18.86
N VAL A 17 3.75 14.74 19.59
CA VAL A 17 3.57 13.40 19.05
C VAL A 17 2.61 13.55 17.89
N ASN A 18 3.16 13.66 16.68
CA ASN A 18 2.39 13.50 15.46
C ASN A 18 1.85 12.07 15.49
N ALA A 19 0.63 11.93 16.01
CA ALA A 19 -0.18 10.77 15.71
C ALA A 19 -0.36 10.79 14.19
N PHE A 20 0.40 9.96 13.49
CA PHE A 20 0.16 9.64 12.08
C PHE A 20 -1.14 8.83 12.01
N SER A 21 -2.25 9.45 12.38
CA SER A 21 -3.57 8.94 12.00
C SER A 21 -3.58 8.98 10.49
N GLN A 22 -3.73 7.81 9.89
CA GLN A 22 -3.85 7.66 8.45
C GLN A 22 -5.06 8.51 8.01
N ALA A 23 -4.82 9.55 7.21
CA ALA A 23 -5.86 10.45 6.77
C ALA A 23 -6.84 9.68 5.86
N ASN A 24 -8.14 9.92 6.05
CA ASN A 24 -9.17 9.42 5.13
C ASN A 24 -9.35 10.43 4.00
N TYR A 25 -9.20 9.98 2.76
CA TYR A 25 -9.41 10.81 1.57
C TYR A 25 -10.79 10.50 0.97
N THR A 26 -11.84 11.11 1.53
CA THR A 26 -13.24 10.71 1.23
C THR A 26 -13.85 11.41 0.00
N ARG A 27 -13.18 12.41 -0.58
CA ARG A 27 -13.67 13.20 -1.72
C ARG A 27 -12.68 13.15 -2.88
N ILE A 28 -12.24 11.95 -3.23
CA ILE A 28 -11.25 11.75 -4.29
C ILE A 28 -11.87 12.00 -5.67
N THR A 29 -11.23 12.85 -6.45
CA THR A 29 -11.53 13.10 -7.86
C THR A 29 -10.23 13.05 -8.68
N ASN A 30 -10.35 12.91 -10.00
CA ASN A 30 -9.22 12.95 -10.95
C ASN A 30 -8.06 11.97 -10.61
N TYR A 31 -8.38 10.84 -9.97
CA TYR A 31 -7.39 9.84 -9.59
C TYR A 31 -6.87 9.10 -10.82
N LYS A 32 -5.57 9.25 -11.09
CA LYS A 32 -4.94 8.73 -12.31
C LYS A 32 -3.51 8.30 -12.08
N VAL A 33 -3.05 7.41 -12.95
CA VAL A 33 -1.62 7.09 -13.08
C VAL A 33 -0.86 8.36 -13.45
N PHE A 34 0.20 8.64 -12.72
CA PHE A 34 1.07 9.78 -12.98
C PHE A 34 2.48 9.46 -12.47
N TYR A 35 3.42 9.33 -13.41
CA TYR A 35 4.83 9.12 -13.09
C TYR A 35 5.55 10.46 -13.00
N GLY A 36 6.36 10.62 -11.97
CA GLY A 36 7.14 11.83 -11.78
C GLY A 36 8.25 11.64 -10.76
N TRP A 37 9.25 12.50 -10.84
CA TRP A 37 10.25 12.66 -9.79
C TRP A 37 9.83 13.79 -8.87
N ALA A 38 9.73 13.50 -7.58
CA ALA A 38 9.38 14.46 -6.54
C ALA A 38 10.56 14.65 -5.59
N HIS A 39 11.07 15.88 -5.52
CA HIS A 39 12.24 16.23 -4.72
C HIS A 39 11.86 17.09 -3.51
N LEU A 40 12.29 16.65 -2.33
CA LEU A 40 12.36 17.46 -1.12
C LEU A 40 13.55 16.95 -0.30
N TYR A 41 14.59 17.79 -0.16
CA TYR A 41 15.79 17.42 0.60
C TYR A 41 15.43 16.83 1.98
N PRO A 42 16.02 15.70 2.39
CA PRO A 42 17.11 14.97 1.74
C PRO A 42 16.69 13.82 0.81
N GLN A 43 15.40 13.64 0.53
CA GLN A 43 14.88 12.42 -0.10
C GLN A 43 14.14 12.67 -1.41
N ASP A 44 14.53 11.92 -2.44
CA ASP A 44 13.80 11.82 -3.70
C ASP A 44 12.72 10.74 -3.64
N TRP A 45 11.59 11.01 -4.28
CA TRP A 45 10.43 10.13 -4.35
C TRP A 45 10.03 9.91 -5.81
N MET A 46 9.47 8.74 -6.09
CA MET A 46 8.78 8.48 -7.35
C MET A 46 7.28 8.65 -7.14
N VAL A 47 6.66 9.53 -7.91
CA VAL A 47 5.19 9.67 -7.93
C VAL A 47 4.61 8.51 -8.75
N LEU A 48 3.54 7.91 -8.25
CA LEU A 48 2.82 6.80 -8.90
C LEU A 48 1.42 7.22 -9.34
N ARG A 49 0.77 8.11 -8.58
CA ARG A 49 -0.58 8.61 -8.83
C ARG A 49 -0.66 10.10 -8.51
N SER A 50 -1.53 10.79 -9.24
CA SER A 50 -2.01 12.12 -8.87
C SER A 50 -3.51 12.09 -8.69
N PHE A 51 -4.03 12.85 -7.75
CA PHE A 51 -5.46 12.99 -7.55
C PHE A 51 -5.79 14.29 -6.83
N GLU A 52 -7.07 14.59 -6.72
CA GLU A 52 -7.58 15.66 -5.88
C GLU A 52 -8.40 15.07 -4.73
N ASN A 53 -8.33 15.68 -3.56
CA ASN A 53 -9.25 15.39 -2.46
C ASN A 53 -9.79 16.70 -1.88
N GLY A 54 -11.09 16.94 -2.09
CA GLY A 54 -11.72 18.22 -1.70
C GLY A 54 -11.07 19.42 -2.40
N ASN A 55 -10.85 19.33 -3.71
CA ASN A 55 -10.22 20.36 -4.58
C ASN A 55 -8.76 20.70 -4.23
N ARG A 56 -8.08 19.90 -3.41
CA ARG A 56 -6.65 20.03 -3.15
C ARG A 56 -5.89 18.92 -3.89
N PRO A 57 -4.80 19.23 -4.59
CA PRO A 57 -4.01 18.24 -5.33
C PRO A 57 -3.11 17.42 -4.39
N TYR A 58 -3.05 16.11 -4.62
CA TYR A 58 -2.25 15.15 -3.87
C TYR A 58 -1.48 14.22 -4.80
N TYR A 59 -0.41 13.64 -4.25
CA TYR A 59 0.36 12.58 -4.86
C TYR A 59 0.40 11.35 -3.95
N LEU A 60 0.25 10.16 -4.54
CA LEU A 60 0.71 8.90 -3.96
C LEU A 60 2.12 8.64 -4.52
N MET A 61 3.09 8.51 -3.62
CA MET A 61 4.50 8.38 -3.98
C MET A 61 5.14 7.18 -3.27
N VAL A 62 6.22 6.65 -3.83
CA VAL A 62 7.06 5.62 -3.24
C VAL A 62 8.47 6.15 -3.01
N ASN A 63 9.06 5.79 -1.87
CA ASN A 63 10.50 5.88 -1.69
C ASN A 63 11.14 4.71 -2.47
N PRO A 64 11.87 4.98 -3.56
CA PRO A 64 12.33 3.93 -4.45
C PRO A 64 13.32 2.97 -3.76
N GLN A 65 13.93 3.36 -2.63
CA GLN A 65 14.89 2.54 -1.90
C GLN A 65 14.26 1.63 -0.86
N THR A 66 13.17 2.05 -0.24
CA THR A 66 12.55 1.32 0.88
C THR A 66 11.19 0.72 0.52
N LEU A 67 10.66 1.03 -0.67
CA LEU A 67 9.32 0.68 -1.13
C LEU A 67 8.17 1.26 -0.29
N GLN A 68 8.48 2.05 0.73
CA GLN A 68 7.49 2.72 1.56
C GLN A 68 6.75 3.75 0.72
N THR A 69 5.42 3.69 0.76
CA THR A 69 4.57 4.66 0.10
C THR A 69 4.18 5.78 1.06
N LYS A 70 3.67 6.88 0.51
CA LYS A 70 2.98 7.93 1.26
C LYS A 70 2.07 8.74 0.37
N VAL A 71 1.11 9.42 0.99
CA VAL A 71 0.33 10.48 0.34
C VAL A 71 0.74 11.84 0.90
N THR A 72 0.85 12.83 0.02
CA THR A 72 1.16 14.21 0.41
C THR A 72 0.47 15.21 -0.52
N GLU A 73 0.19 16.41 -0.01
CA GLU A 73 -0.31 17.52 -0.83
C GLU A 73 0.79 17.93 -1.83
N ALA A 74 0.40 18.17 -3.08
CA ALA A 74 1.33 18.36 -4.19
C ALA A 74 2.30 19.54 -3.99
N GLY A 75 1.87 20.59 -3.28
CA GLY A 75 2.64 21.81 -3.07
C GLY A 75 3.90 21.66 -2.22
N PHE A 76 4.07 20.55 -1.50
CA PHE A 76 5.24 20.33 -0.64
C PHE A 76 6.50 19.86 -1.40
N TYR A 77 6.36 19.45 -2.67
CA TYR A 77 7.43 18.84 -3.44
C TYR A 77 7.69 19.59 -4.75
N ARG A 78 8.95 19.65 -5.17
CA ARG A 78 9.27 19.99 -6.56
C ARG A 78 9.05 18.75 -7.40
N VAL A 79 8.03 18.77 -8.25
CA VAL A 79 7.66 17.61 -9.07
C VAL A 79 7.97 17.86 -10.54
N LYS A 80 8.69 16.92 -11.15
CA LYS A 80 8.92 16.84 -12.59
C LYS A 80 8.17 15.63 -13.14
N PRO A 81 7.16 15.81 -14.01
CA PRO A 81 6.52 14.70 -14.72
C PRO A 81 7.55 13.90 -15.54
N LEU A 82 7.39 12.58 -15.57
CA LEU A 82 8.23 11.66 -16.33
C LEU A 82 7.38 10.66 -17.11
N SER A 83 7.89 10.15 -18.22
CA SER A 83 7.39 8.89 -18.78
C SER A 83 7.78 7.71 -17.87
N VAL A 84 7.14 6.56 -18.07
CA VAL A 84 7.49 5.34 -17.29
C VAL A 84 8.94 4.91 -17.55
N GLU A 85 9.42 5.03 -18.79
CA GLU A 85 10.80 4.71 -19.18
C GLU A 85 11.80 5.66 -18.52
N GLN A 86 11.48 6.96 -18.49
CA GLN A 86 12.32 7.96 -17.82
C GLN A 86 12.38 7.72 -16.32
N ALA A 87 11.25 7.40 -15.68
CA ALA A 87 11.21 7.08 -14.26
C ALA A 87 12.04 5.83 -13.95
N ARG A 88 11.89 4.75 -14.74
CA ARG A 88 12.69 3.52 -14.61
C ARG A 88 14.18 3.79 -14.76
N LYS A 89 14.57 4.62 -15.73
CA LYS A 89 15.98 4.99 -15.94
C LYS A 89 16.54 5.81 -14.77
N LEU A 90 15.76 6.77 -14.28
CA LEU A 90 16.18 7.64 -13.17
C LEU A 90 16.40 6.84 -11.88
N PHE A 91 15.53 5.86 -11.62
CA PHE A 91 15.55 5.02 -10.42
C PHE A 91 16.14 3.62 -10.70
N ALA A 92 16.99 3.46 -11.72
CA ALA A 92 17.39 2.13 -12.20
C ALA A 92 18.04 1.23 -11.14
N ASN A 93 18.81 1.80 -10.21
CA ASN A 93 19.56 1.06 -9.18
C ASN A 93 18.84 1.05 -7.82
N THR A 94 17.51 1.10 -7.83
CA THR A 94 16.69 1.21 -6.62
C THR A 94 15.96 -0.10 -6.35
N ALA A 95 15.57 -0.34 -5.09
CA ALA A 95 14.79 -1.52 -4.72
C ALA A 95 13.49 -1.62 -5.54
N TYR A 96 12.86 -0.48 -5.83
CA TYR A 96 11.63 -0.41 -6.62
C TYR A 96 11.80 -0.91 -8.05
N VAL A 97 12.82 -0.42 -8.76
CA VAL A 97 13.06 -0.85 -10.15
C VAL A 97 13.57 -2.29 -10.20
N ASN A 98 14.38 -2.72 -9.24
CA ASN A 98 14.82 -4.11 -9.14
C ASN A 98 13.64 -5.07 -8.91
N ALA A 99 12.67 -4.70 -8.06
CA ALA A 99 11.46 -5.47 -7.84
C ALA A 99 10.60 -5.57 -9.12
N LEU A 100 10.41 -4.45 -9.84
CA LEU A 100 9.70 -4.44 -11.12
C LEU A 100 10.36 -5.35 -12.17
N GLN A 101 11.68 -5.23 -12.33
CA GLN A 101 12.44 -6.07 -13.28
C GLN A 101 12.36 -7.56 -12.90
N SER A 102 12.42 -7.88 -11.60
CA SER A 102 12.25 -9.24 -11.12
C SER A 102 10.85 -9.79 -11.45
N ALA A 103 9.80 -9.00 -11.21
CA ALA A 103 8.43 -9.39 -11.54
C ALA A 103 8.26 -9.63 -13.05
N GLU A 104 8.79 -8.74 -13.89
CA GLU A 104 8.71 -8.83 -15.36
C GLU A 104 9.44 -10.07 -15.90
N LYS A 105 10.60 -10.41 -15.33
CA LYS A 105 11.35 -11.61 -15.71
C LYS A 105 10.55 -12.89 -15.49
N HIS A 106 9.65 -12.90 -14.51
CA HIS A 106 8.80 -14.04 -14.15
C HIS A 106 7.35 -13.85 -14.60
N SER A 107 7.10 -13.08 -15.67
CA SER A 107 5.74 -12.80 -16.20
C SER A 107 5.24 -13.80 -17.25
N VAL A 108 6.07 -14.75 -17.66
CA VAL A 108 5.78 -15.64 -18.80
C VAL A 108 4.73 -16.70 -18.45
N THR A 109 4.70 -17.16 -17.19
CA THR A 109 3.74 -18.16 -16.73
C THR A 109 2.39 -17.49 -16.46
N ILE A 110 1.31 -18.16 -16.85
CA ILE A 110 -0.04 -17.63 -16.60
C ILE A 110 -0.43 -17.63 -15.12
N GLN A 111 0.20 -18.51 -14.34
CA GLN A 111 -0.06 -18.69 -12.93
C GLN A 111 1.24 -18.49 -12.16
N ASP A 112 1.12 -17.95 -10.94
CA ASP A 112 2.21 -17.73 -10.00
C ASP A 112 3.31 -16.80 -10.52
N ALA A 113 3.01 -15.98 -11.54
CA ALA A 113 3.94 -14.99 -12.08
C ALA A 113 4.24 -13.86 -11.09
N GLY A 114 5.41 -13.23 -11.28
CA GLY A 114 5.85 -12.06 -10.51
C GLY A 114 6.92 -12.38 -9.46
N ILE A 115 6.78 -11.81 -8.26
CA ILE A 115 7.77 -11.95 -7.18
C ILE A 115 7.31 -13.06 -6.22
N GLU A 116 8.01 -14.19 -6.25
CA GLU A 116 7.72 -15.34 -5.37
C GLU A 116 8.59 -15.40 -4.11
N ARG A 117 9.72 -14.67 -4.10
CA ARG A 117 10.71 -14.66 -3.00
C ARG A 117 11.10 -13.24 -2.62
N GLY A 118 11.55 -13.08 -1.38
CA GLY A 118 12.10 -11.81 -0.89
C GLY A 118 13.27 -11.32 -1.75
N LEU A 119 13.39 -9.99 -1.89
CA LEU A 119 14.46 -9.34 -2.64
C LEU A 119 15.14 -8.29 -1.73
N PRO A 120 16.39 -8.51 -1.28
CA PRO A 120 17.23 -9.69 -1.51
C PRO A 120 16.69 -10.96 -0.82
N GLU A 121 17.18 -12.13 -1.23
CA GLU A 121 16.87 -13.38 -0.53
C GLU A 121 17.52 -13.36 0.86
N GLU A 122 16.70 -13.49 1.90
CA GLU A 122 17.12 -13.49 3.30
C GLU A 122 16.46 -14.66 4.06
N THR A 123 17.01 -15.02 5.22
CA THR A 123 16.40 -16.02 6.09
C THR A 123 15.21 -15.41 6.82
N GLY A 124 14.04 -16.02 6.68
CA GLY A 124 12.82 -15.59 7.35
C GLY A 124 11.59 -16.06 6.60
N ILE A 125 10.44 -15.56 7.01
CA ILE A 125 9.17 -15.80 6.32
C ILE A 125 8.46 -14.47 6.13
N SER A 126 7.85 -14.28 4.96
CA SER A 126 6.91 -13.18 4.73
C SER A 126 5.49 -13.71 4.90
N LEU A 127 4.74 -13.12 5.82
CA LEU A 127 3.35 -13.49 6.05
C LEU A 127 2.43 -12.63 5.19
N THR A 128 1.75 -13.27 4.25
CA THR A 128 0.80 -12.61 3.34
C THR A 128 -0.56 -13.30 3.39
N ALA A 129 -1.66 -12.56 3.31
CA ALA A 129 -3.00 -13.14 3.22
C ALA A 129 -3.92 -12.34 2.30
N ASP A 130 -4.85 -13.04 1.65
CA ASP A 130 -5.74 -12.49 0.64
C ASP A 130 -7.14 -12.30 1.22
N LEU A 131 -7.62 -11.06 1.20
CA LEU A 131 -8.96 -10.64 1.60
C LEU A 131 -9.82 -10.50 0.34
N CYS A 132 -10.11 -11.65 -0.28
CA CYS A 132 -10.98 -11.76 -1.46
C CYS A 132 -12.45 -11.46 -1.10
N PRO A 133 -13.31 -11.13 -2.08
CA PRO A 133 -14.74 -10.96 -1.82
C PRO A 133 -15.34 -12.21 -1.19
N SER A 134 -16.07 -12.03 -0.10
CA SER A 134 -16.64 -13.10 0.69
C SER A 134 -17.95 -12.64 1.33
N HIS A 135 -18.79 -13.60 1.71
CA HIS A 135 -19.93 -13.36 2.60
C HIS A 135 -19.61 -13.76 4.05
N ARG A 136 -18.49 -14.45 4.28
CA ARG A 136 -18.07 -14.93 5.60
C ARG A 136 -17.25 -13.85 6.29
N PRO A 137 -17.45 -13.62 7.61
CA PRO A 137 -16.64 -12.68 8.36
C PRO A 137 -15.17 -13.09 8.36
N LEU A 138 -14.29 -12.13 8.63
CA LEU A 138 -12.87 -12.41 8.83
C LEU A 138 -12.69 -13.38 10.00
N ASP A 139 -11.93 -14.46 9.79
CA ASP A 139 -11.50 -15.29 10.92
C ASP A 139 -10.44 -14.53 11.72
N ARG A 140 -10.88 -13.84 12.78
CA ARG A 140 -10.01 -13.03 13.63
C ARG A 140 -9.03 -13.86 14.44
N ARG A 141 -9.31 -15.16 14.64
CA ARG A 141 -8.46 -16.04 15.46
C ARG A 141 -7.06 -16.16 14.88
N ILE A 142 -6.94 -16.24 13.55
CA ILE A 142 -5.64 -16.37 12.89
C ILE A 142 -4.71 -15.20 13.22
N PHE A 143 -5.22 -13.97 13.23
CA PHE A 143 -4.43 -12.78 13.58
C PHE A 143 -4.06 -12.76 15.05
N VAL A 144 -4.97 -13.15 15.94
CA VAL A 144 -4.68 -13.26 17.38
C VAL A 144 -3.57 -14.28 17.64
N ASP A 145 -3.67 -15.45 17.00
CA ASP A 145 -2.68 -16.53 17.13
C ASP A 145 -1.33 -16.12 16.53
N ILE A 146 -1.30 -15.41 15.40
CA ILE A 146 -0.09 -14.85 14.78
C ILE A 146 0.56 -13.81 15.69
N ILE A 147 -0.20 -12.83 16.20
CA ILE A 147 0.30 -11.80 17.11
C ILE A 147 0.92 -12.44 18.36
N LYS A 148 0.26 -13.47 18.90
CA LYS A 148 0.76 -14.22 20.06
C LYS A 148 2.03 -15.00 19.74
N GLY A 149 2.05 -15.71 18.62
CA GLY A 149 3.17 -16.57 18.21
C GLY A 149 4.44 -15.78 17.89
N PHE A 150 4.33 -14.61 17.27
CA PHE A 150 5.48 -13.81 16.85
C PHE A 150 5.87 -12.70 17.85
N ARG A 151 5.18 -12.58 18.99
CA ARG A 151 5.42 -11.53 19.99
C ARG A 151 6.86 -11.43 20.48
N THR A 152 7.61 -12.53 20.50
CA THR A 152 9.02 -12.56 20.94
C THR A 152 10.02 -12.42 19.80
N VAL A 153 9.55 -12.41 18.53
CA VAL A 153 10.39 -12.34 17.33
C VAL A 153 10.40 -10.91 16.80
N GLU A 154 9.22 -10.34 16.53
CA GLU A 154 9.09 -9.00 15.97
C GLU A 154 7.78 -8.36 16.43
N GLN A 155 7.85 -7.10 16.89
CA GLN A 155 6.67 -6.30 17.24
C GLN A 155 6.80 -4.87 16.72
N PRO A 156 5.76 -4.31 16.08
CA PRO A 156 4.52 -4.98 15.64
C PRO A 156 4.78 -6.13 14.65
N VAL A 157 3.94 -7.17 14.64
CA VAL A 157 4.12 -8.30 13.71
C VAL A 157 3.85 -7.83 12.28
N PRO A 158 4.81 -7.94 11.34
CA PRO A 158 4.60 -7.51 9.97
C PRO A 158 3.71 -8.50 9.20
N VAL A 159 2.69 -7.97 8.52
CA VAL A 159 1.80 -8.75 7.65
C VAL A 159 1.50 -7.97 6.38
N ALA A 160 1.47 -8.64 5.23
CA ALA A 160 0.94 -8.05 4.00
C ALA A 160 -0.48 -8.57 3.77
N LEU A 161 -1.44 -7.66 3.63
CA LEU A 161 -2.84 -8.01 3.39
C LEU A 161 -3.25 -7.51 2.01
N SER A 162 -3.48 -8.45 1.10
CA SER A 162 -3.99 -8.20 -0.25
C SER A 162 -5.50 -8.03 -0.18
N VAL A 163 -5.97 -6.80 -0.34
CA VAL A 163 -7.37 -6.44 -0.11
C VAL A 163 -8.09 -6.08 -1.41
N SER A 164 -9.24 -6.73 -1.63
CA SER A 164 -10.10 -6.42 -2.78
C SER A 164 -11.07 -5.27 -2.46
N GLY A 165 -11.50 -4.58 -3.51
CA GLY A 165 -12.49 -3.50 -3.41
C GLY A 165 -13.80 -3.96 -2.76
N LEU A 166 -14.39 -5.03 -3.29
CA LEU A 166 -15.66 -5.56 -2.78
C LEU A 166 -15.55 -6.11 -1.34
N TRP A 167 -14.41 -6.68 -0.94
CA TRP A 167 -14.22 -7.07 0.46
C TRP A 167 -14.29 -5.87 1.40
N MET A 168 -13.62 -4.76 1.06
CA MET A 168 -13.66 -3.54 1.91
C MET A 168 -15.08 -3.00 2.08
N LEU A 169 -15.90 -3.04 1.03
CA LEU A 169 -17.29 -2.56 1.09
C LEU A 169 -18.16 -3.42 2.01
N HIS A 170 -17.98 -4.74 1.98
CA HIS A 170 -18.83 -5.67 2.74
C HIS A 170 -18.32 -5.92 4.17
N HIS A 171 -17.03 -5.70 4.43
CA HIS A 171 -16.37 -6.07 5.68
C HIS A 171 -15.85 -4.86 6.49
N MET A 172 -16.59 -3.75 6.50
CA MET A 172 -16.15 -2.51 7.18
C MET A 172 -15.83 -2.73 8.67
N ALA A 173 -16.58 -3.58 9.37
CA ALA A 173 -16.34 -3.90 10.78
C ALA A 173 -15.02 -4.67 10.98
N ASP A 174 -14.69 -5.59 10.08
CA ASP A 174 -13.42 -6.33 10.12
C ASP A 174 -12.24 -5.45 9.68
N LEU A 175 -12.45 -4.58 8.69
CA LEU A 175 -11.45 -3.61 8.27
C LEU A 175 -11.07 -2.66 9.41
N ASN A 176 -12.07 -2.13 10.13
CA ASN A 176 -11.84 -1.27 11.29
C ASN A 176 -11.14 -2.03 12.42
N TRP A 177 -11.44 -3.31 12.61
CA TRP A 177 -10.74 -4.14 13.58
C TRP A 177 -9.25 -4.31 13.22
N LEU A 178 -8.92 -4.59 11.95
CA LEU A 178 -7.53 -4.66 11.49
C LEU A 178 -6.79 -3.32 11.68
N LYS A 179 -7.44 -2.21 11.36
CA LYS A 179 -6.88 -0.86 11.58
C LYS A 179 -6.63 -0.57 13.06
N ASP A 180 -7.52 -1.03 13.95
CA ASP A 180 -7.35 -0.89 15.39
C ASP A 180 -6.15 -1.71 15.92
N LEU A 181 -5.95 -2.94 15.41
CA LEU A 181 -4.74 -3.71 15.72
C LEU A 181 -3.46 -2.97 15.31
N GLN A 182 -3.47 -2.34 14.13
CA GLN A 182 -2.35 -1.52 13.65
C GLN A 182 -2.14 -0.26 14.51
N ALA A 183 -3.23 0.46 14.86
CA ALA A 183 -3.17 1.63 15.72
C ALA A 183 -2.61 1.29 17.12
N LYS A 184 -2.92 0.09 17.63
CA LYS A 184 -2.39 -0.47 18.88
C LYS A 184 -0.98 -1.07 18.74
N ARG A 185 -0.34 -0.95 17.58
CA ARG A 185 0.99 -1.50 17.28
C ARG A 185 1.10 -3.01 17.55
N GLN A 186 0.03 -3.75 17.35
CA GLN A 186 0.05 -5.22 17.45
C GLN A 186 0.52 -5.85 16.14
N ILE A 187 0.10 -5.27 15.02
CA ILE A 187 0.52 -5.64 13.66
C ILE A 187 0.94 -4.42 12.87
N TYR A 188 1.79 -4.61 11.87
CA TYR A 188 2.14 -3.62 10.87
C TYR A 188 1.69 -4.12 9.52
N ILE A 189 0.70 -3.46 8.92
CA ILE A 189 0.04 -3.95 7.71
C ILE A 189 0.61 -3.24 6.49
N THR A 190 1.21 -4.02 5.59
CA THR A 190 1.43 -3.61 4.21
C THR A 190 0.16 -3.89 3.42
N TRP A 191 -0.57 -2.83 3.07
CA TRP A 191 -1.81 -2.98 2.31
C TRP A 191 -1.51 -3.16 0.82
N VAL A 192 -1.83 -4.35 0.29
CA VAL A 192 -1.56 -4.75 -1.09
C VAL A 192 -2.87 -4.67 -1.89
N ASN A 193 -2.81 -4.13 -3.10
CA ASN A 193 -3.98 -4.08 -3.96
C ASN A 193 -4.30 -5.48 -4.53
N HIS A 194 -5.55 -5.91 -4.44
CA HIS A 194 -6.01 -7.22 -4.90
C HIS A 194 -7.19 -7.14 -5.88
N SER A 195 -7.19 -6.11 -6.72
CA SER A 195 -8.27 -5.80 -7.67
C SER A 195 -9.60 -5.42 -7.01
N TYR A 196 -10.50 -4.81 -7.79
CA TYR A 196 -11.74 -4.29 -7.23
C TYR A 196 -12.78 -5.41 -7.10
N ASN A 197 -13.07 -6.06 -8.22
CA ASN A 197 -14.16 -7.02 -8.32
C ASN A 197 -13.72 -8.46 -8.00
N HIS A 198 -12.47 -8.83 -8.30
CA HIS A 198 -11.95 -10.19 -8.16
C HIS A 198 -12.92 -11.23 -8.78
N ARG A 199 -13.39 -10.98 -10.01
CA ARG A 199 -14.31 -11.88 -10.70
C ARG A 199 -13.66 -13.25 -10.88
N VAL A 200 -14.45 -14.30 -10.76
CA VAL A 200 -13.98 -15.67 -10.97
C VAL A 200 -15.12 -16.54 -11.46
N SER A 201 -14.82 -17.41 -12.42
CA SER A 201 -15.71 -18.48 -12.87
C SER A 201 -15.11 -19.83 -12.52
N ALA A 202 -15.92 -20.73 -11.94
CA ALA A 202 -15.48 -22.08 -11.59
C ALA A 202 -15.23 -22.97 -12.81
N THR A 203 -15.74 -22.59 -13.99
CA THR A 203 -15.72 -23.43 -15.19
C THR A 203 -14.93 -22.81 -16.35
N ALA A 204 -14.60 -21.51 -16.28
CA ALA A 204 -13.84 -20.85 -17.33
C ALA A 204 -12.34 -21.20 -17.24
N PRO A 205 -11.65 -21.39 -18.38
CA PRO A 205 -10.20 -21.60 -18.39
C PRO A 205 -9.46 -20.34 -17.90
N LEU A 206 -8.27 -20.51 -17.30
CA LEU A 206 -7.51 -19.39 -16.71
C LEU A 206 -7.27 -18.22 -17.67
N LYS A 207 -7.04 -18.51 -18.96
CA LYS A 207 -6.81 -17.50 -20.02
C LYS A 207 -7.96 -16.53 -20.26
N THR A 208 -9.15 -16.82 -19.73
CA THR A 208 -10.35 -15.97 -19.87
C THR A 208 -11.07 -15.83 -18.53
N ASN A 209 -10.32 -15.92 -17.43
CA ASN A 209 -10.84 -15.90 -16.07
C ASN A 209 -10.09 -14.84 -15.25
N PHE A 210 -10.56 -14.54 -14.03
CA PHE A 210 -9.97 -13.50 -13.20
C PHE A 210 -9.86 -12.16 -13.94
N LEU A 211 -8.68 -11.55 -13.92
CA LEU A 211 -8.41 -10.30 -14.62
C LEU A 211 -8.28 -10.45 -16.13
N LEU A 212 -8.17 -11.69 -16.63
CA LEU A 212 -8.15 -12.01 -18.06
C LEU A 212 -9.56 -12.25 -18.63
N GLU A 213 -10.63 -12.11 -17.82
CA GLU A 213 -12.01 -12.15 -18.32
C GLU A 213 -12.21 -11.07 -19.41
N PRO A 214 -12.75 -11.43 -20.59
CA PRO A 214 -12.99 -10.48 -21.67
C PRO A 214 -13.82 -9.26 -21.22
N GLY A 215 -13.33 -8.06 -21.54
CA GLY A 215 -13.96 -6.80 -21.14
C GLY A 215 -13.52 -6.27 -19.77
N THR A 216 -12.63 -6.97 -19.06
CA THR A 216 -11.99 -6.44 -17.85
C THR A 216 -11.13 -5.23 -18.17
N ASN A 217 -11.33 -4.14 -17.45
CA ASN A 217 -10.46 -2.98 -17.50
C ASN A 217 -9.53 -2.97 -16.28
N ILE A 218 -8.26 -3.35 -16.48
CA ILE A 218 -7.26 -3.44 -15.41
C ILE A 218 -7.06 -2.10 -14.69
N ASN A 219 -7.08 -0.98 -15.42
CA ASN A 219 -6.96 0.34 -14.80
C ASN A 219 -8.12 0.59 -13.83
N THR A 220 -9.35 0.25 -14.21
CA THR A 220 -10.49 0.35 -13.30
C THR A 220 -10.31 -0.55 -12.08
N GLU A 221 -9.94 -1.81 -12.26
CA GLU A 221 -9.71 -2.76 -11.16
C GLU A 221 -8.68 -2.27 -10.15
N VAL A 222 -7.58 -1.69 -10.63
CA VAL A 222 -6.50 -1.17 -9.78
C VAL A 222 -6.90 0.16 -9.14
N LEU A 223 -7.31 1.15 -9.94
CA LEU A 223 -7.50 2.52 -9.48
C LEU A 223 -8.73 2.68 -8.58
N GLU A 224 -9.82 1.96 -8.84
CA GLU A 224 -11.00 1.98 -7.96
C GLU A 224 -10.66 1.38 -6.58
N THR A 225 -9.85 0.32 -6.56
CA THR A 225 -9.38 -0.29 -5.31
C THR A 225 -8.50 0.66 -4.51
N GLU A 226 -7.51 1.30 -5.16
CA GLU A 226 -6.65 2.28 -4.48
C GLU A 226 -7.43 3.49 -3.93
N LYS A 227 -8.41 4.00 -4.68
CA LYS A 227 -9.31 5.06 -4.19
C LYS A 227 -10.06 4.61 -2.95
N LEU A 228 -10.61 3.40 -2.96
CA LEU A 228 -11.36 2.86 -1.82
C LEU A 228 -10.45 2.62 -0.61
N MET A 229 -9.22 2.16 -0.82
CA MET A 229 -8.19 2.06 0.22
C MET A 229 -7.97 3.44 0.86
N LEU A 230 -7.66 4.46 0.06
CA LEU A 230 -7.40 5.82 0.56
C LEU A 230 -8.61 6.44 1.26
N ALA A 231 -9.82 6.23 0.75
CA ALA A 231 -11.05 6.70 1.36
C ALA A 231 -11.30 6.08 2.74
N ASN A 232 -10.87 4.83 2.93
CA ASN A 232 -10.95 4.12 4.20
C ASN A 232 -9.70 4.27 5.08
N GLY A 233 -8.77 5.15 4.71
CA GLY A 233 -7.55 5.40 5.47
C GLY A 233 -6.56 4.24 5.41
N LEU A 234 -6.52 3.50 4.31
CA LEU A 234 -5.47 2.54 3.99
C LEU A 234 -4.53 3.21 3.00
N LEU A 235 -3.24 3.03 3.18
CA LEU A 235 -2.22 3.54 2.27
C LEU A 235 -1.82 2.40 1.34
N PRO A 236 -2.12 2.49 0.03
CA PRO A 236 -1.70 1.47 -0.92
C PRO A 236 -0.18 1.32 -0.93
N SER A 237 0.31 0.10 -0.80
CA SER A 237 1.70 -0.24 -1.09
C SER A 237 1.96 -0.23 -2.59
N VAL A 238 3.20 -0.47 -2.99
CA VAL A 238 3.56 -0.65 -4.40
C VAL A 238 3.19 -2.01 -4.98
N PHE A 239 2.77 -2.95 -4.13
CA PHE A 239 2.51 -4.31 -4.54
C PHE A 239 1.07 -4.46 -5.05
N PHE A 240 0.94 -5.32 -6.05
CA PHE A 240 -0.33 -5.83 -6.54
C PHE A 240 -0.29 -7.35 -6.49
N ARG A 241 -1.36 -7.97 -6.01
CA ARG A 241 -1.50 -9.42 -6.03
C ARG A 241 -2.63 -9.81 -6.96
N PHE A 242 -2.31 -10.61 -7.97
CA PHE A 242 -3.30 -11.03 -8.96
C PHE A 242 -4.35 -11.97 -8.34
N PRO A 243 -5.65 -11.69 -8.54
CA PRO A 243 -6.71 -12.66 -8.26
C PRO A 243 -6.41 -14.04 -8.86
N GLY A 244 -6.51 -15.09 -8.03
CA GLY A 244 -6.20 -16.46 -8.44
C GLY A 244 -4.73 -16.73 -8.79
N LEU A 245 -3.83 -15.76 -8.55
CA LEU A 245 -2.45 -15.78 -9.03
C LEU A 245 -2.36 -15.88 -10.55
N VAL A 246 -3.39 -15.41 -11.26
CA VAL A 246 -3.49 -15.47 -12.73
C VAL A 246 -3.20 -14.11 -13.36
N SER A 247 -2.22 -14.09 -14.26
CA SER A 247 -1.83 -12.91 -15.03
C SER A 247 -1.25 -13.32 -16.39
N ASP A 248 -1.13 -12.37 -17.31
CA ASP A 248 -0.32 -12.53 -18.52
C ASP A 248 0.61 -11.32 -18.70
N GLN A 249 1.27 -11.23 -19.85
CA GLN A 249 2.27 -10.19 -20.12
C GLN A 249 1.68 -8.85 -20.59
N GLN A 250 0.35 -8.73 -20.65
CA GLN A 250 -0.32 -7.52 -21.15
C GLN A 250 -0.48 -6.43 -20.08
#